data_AF-A0A968U3C4-F1
#
_entry.id   AF-A0A968U3C4-F1
#
_cell.length_a   1.000
_cell.length_b   1.000
_cell.length_c   1.000
_cell.angle_alpha   90.00
_cell.angle_beta   90.00
_cell.angle_gamma   90.00
#
_symmetry.space_group_name_H-M   'P 1'
#
loop_
_entity.id
_entity.type
_entity.pdbx_description
1 polymer ?
#
loop_
_entity_poly.entity_id
_entity_poly.type
_entity_poly.pdbx_seq_one_letter_code
_entity_poly.pdbx_strand_id
1 'polypeptide(L)'
;MMLILANTVVIEAAKDGSSFFVQGPPGTGKSQTIVNMIAELIGTGKSVLLVAEKDTALRVVYQRMVECGLNHMCLNLHHSGTTDKRKLVEDLSKTIKYIEHIAQNSDRAHHGNFFTQLVSTRQSISSYLASLHAKEKPLDKSSFELFGELLQKKREGVPDLNVIFSDFNQWSLNRLQQAKNLLNQLAQFLPFSIKRRQQSGQRVLLILTHLSLN
;
A
#
# COMPACT_ATOMS: atom_id res chain seq x y z
N MET A 1 4.24 2.46 -3.09
CA MET A 1 4.63 2.56 -1.66
C MET A 1 4.96 3.99 -1.23
N MET A 2 5.65 4.80 -2.05
CA MET A 2 6.08 6.16 -1.69
C MET A 2 4.95 7.21 -1.50
N LEU A 3 3.78 7.02 -2.12
CA LEU A 3 2.66 7.98 -2.06
C LEU A 3 1.79 7.87 -0.79
N ILE A 4 1.75 6.70 -0.14
CA ILE A 4 0.95 6.50 1.08
C ILE A 4 1.66 7.10 2.31
N LEU A 5 2.99 6.98 2.35
CA LEU A 5 3.81 7.51 3.45
C LEU A 5 3.70 9.03 3.60
N ALA A 6 3.53 9.76 2.48
CA ALA A 6 3.41 11.22 2.51
C ALA A 6 2.18 11.70 3.29
N ASN A 7 1.03 11.03 3.14
CA ASN A 7 -0.19 11.40 3.86
C ASN A 7 -0.04 11.16 5.37
N THR A 8 0.52 10.03 5.78
CA THR A 8 0.70 9.71 7.19
C THR A 8 1.65 10.69 7.87
N VAL A 9 2.77 11.04 7.24
CA VAL A 9 3.73 12.01 7.80
C VAL A 9 3.09 13.39 7.98
N VAL A 10 2.33 13.85 6.99
CA VAL A 10 1.63 15.14 7.04
C VAL A 10 0.57 15.19 8.15
N ILE A 11 -0.16 14.08 8.36
CA ILE A 11 -1.17 13.98 9.41
C ILE A 11 -0.52 13.97 10.80
N GLU A 12 0.55 13.20 11.00
CA GLU A 12 1.25 13.16 12.30
C GLU A 12 1.89 14.52 12.63
N ALA A 13 2.52 15.19 11.67
CA ALA A 13 3.05 16.53 11.87
C ALA A 13 1.96 17.54 12.28
N ALA A 14 0.75 17.42 11.72
CA ALA A 14 -0.40 18.25 12.10
C ALA A 14 -0.90 17.94 13.52
N LYS A 15 -0.89 16.67 13.93
CA LYS A 15 -1.27 16.24 15.29
C LYS A 15 -0.31 16.79 16.33
N ASP A 16 0.98 16.81 16.04
CA ASP A 16 2.01 17.41 16.90
C ASP A 16 1.95 18.94 16.95
N GLY A 17 1.09 19.58 16.15
CA GLY A 17 0.95 21.05 16.10
C GLY A 17 2.10 21.73 15.36
N SER A 18 2.85 20.99 14.54
CA SER A 18 3.95 21.55 13.75
C SER A 18 3.43 22.42 12.61
N SER A 19 4.20 23.46 12.26
CA SER A 19 3.97 24.25 11.04
C SER A 19 4.79 23.66 9.88
N PHE A 20 4.15 23.42 8.74
CA PHE A 20 4.81 22.80 7.59
C PHE A 20 4.17 23.22 6.27
N PHE A 21 4.92 23.01 5.19
CA PHE A 21 4.45 23.21 3.82
C PHE A 21 4.38 21.86 3.10
N VAL A 22 3.27 21.60 2.40
CA VAL A 22 3.07 20.36 1.65
C VAL A 22 3.02 20.67 0.16
N GLN A 23 3.96 20.12 -0.60
CA GLN A 23 3.99 20.18 -2.05
C GLN A 23 3.73 18.81 -2.66
N GLY A 24 2.83 18.74 -3.63
CA GLY A 24 2.55 17.52 -4.39
C GLY A 24 2.37 17.84 -5.88
N PRO A 25 2.82 16.98 -6.80
CA PRO A 25 2.55 17.12 -8.24
C PRO A 25 1.05 17.30 -8.55
N PRO A 26 0.64 17.92 -9.66
CA PRO A 26 -0.78 18.04 -10.02
C PRO A 26 -1.43 16.64 -10.08
N GLY A 27 -2.68 16.51 -9.59
CA GLY A 27 -3.41 15.23 -9.55
C GLY A 27 -3.08 14.28 -8.39
N THR A 28 -2.11 14.60 -7.52
CA THR A 28 -1.67 13.70 -6.41
C THR A 28 -2.55 13.69 -5.16
N GLY A 29 -3.82 14.09 -5.27
CA GLY A 29 -4.76 13.96 -4.16
C GLY A 29 -4.54 14.92 -2.99
N LYS A 30 -3.85 16.07 -3.17
CA LYS A 30 -3.63 17.09 -2.12
C LYS A 30 -4.90 17.48 -1.35
N SER A 31 -6.02 17.70 -2.05
CA SER A 31 -7.30 18.00 -1.41
C SER A 31 -7.83 16.84 -0.56
N GLN A 32 -7.43 15.59 -0.85
CA GLN A 32 -7.77 14.42 -0.04
C GLN A 32 -6.90 14.38 1.21
N THR A 33 -5.61 14.72 1.08
CA THR A 33 -4.71 14.88 2.22
C THR A 33 -5.24 15.94 3.18
N ILE A 34 -5.74 17.08 2.67
CA ILE A 34 -6.36 18.13 3.48
C ILE A 34 -7.59 17.59 4.22
N VAL A 35 -8.51 16.91 3.52
CA VAL A 35 -9.72 16.33 4.14
C VAL A 35 -9.35 15.32 5.24
N ASN A 36 -8.41 14.41 4.95
CA ASN A 36 -7.95 13.42 5.91
C ASN A 36 -7.31 14.07 7.14
N MET A 37 -6.51 15.13 6.95
CA MET A 37 -5.92 15.89 8.04
C MET A 37 -6.99 16.59 8.89
N ILE A 38 -7.97 17.25 8.26
CA ILE A 38 -9.06 17.92 8.97
C ILE A 38 -9.86 16.90 9.79
N ALA A 39 -10.22 15.76 9.18
CA ALA A 39 -10.97 14.69 9.84
C ALA A 39 -10.23 14.13 11.07
N GLU A 40 -8.93 13.88 10.96
CA GLU A 40 -8.10 13.41 12.08
C GLU A 40 -8.00 14.46 13.21
N LEU A 41 -7.78 15.74 12.85
CA LEU A 41 -7.71 16.82 13.84
C LEU A 41 -9.03 17.00 14.59
N ILE A 42 -10.16 16.95 13.88
CA ILE A 42 -11.49 16.98 14.50
C ILE A 42 -11.72 15.73 15.36
N GLY A 43 -11.31 14.56 14.90
CA GLY A 43 -11.40 13.30 15.66
C GLY A 43 -10.58 13.31 16.95
N THR A 44 -9.51 14.12 17.01
CA THR A 44 -8.72 14.37 18.23
C THR A 44 -9.23 15.54 19.07
N GLY A 45 -10.40 16.12 18.73
CA GLY A 45 -11.05 17.18 19.49
C GLY A 45 -10.55 18.59 19.17
N LYS A 46 -9.77 18.79 18.10
CA LYS A 46 -9.25 20.10 17.70
C LYS A 46 -10.22 20.83 16.75
N SER A 47 -10.27 22.16 16.85
CA SER A 47 -10.94 23.04 15.88
C SER A 47 -10.00 23.38 14.72
N VAL A 48 -10.51 23.35 13.48
CA VAL A 48 -9.70 23.64 12.28
C VAL A 48 -10.32 24.78 11.47
N LEU A 49 -9.49 25.77 11.09
CA LEU A 49 -9.86 26.84 10.17
C LEU A 49 -9.16 26.62 8.82
N LEU A 50 -9.94 26.43 7.76
CA LEU A 50 -9.44 26.33 6.39
C LEU A 50 -9.52 27.68 5.70
N VAL A 51 -8.39 28.14 5.13
CA VAL A 51 -8.31 29.37 4.35
C VAL A 51 -7.70 29.05 2.99
N ALA A 52 -8.25 29.62 1.92
CA ALA A 52 -7.70 29.49 0.58
C ALA A 52 -7.93 30.77 -0.23
N GLU A 53 -7.07 31.01 -1.21
CA GLU A 53 -7.18 32.16 -2.13
C GLU A 53 -8.43 32.05 -3.03
N LYS A 54 -8.80 30.84 -3.46
CA LYS A 54 -9.90 30.59 -4.39
C LYS A 54 -11.02 29.80 -3.73
N ASP A 55 -12.26 30.27 -3.91
CA ASP A 55 -13.49 29.61 -3.43
C ASP A 55 -13.61 28.16 -3.95
N THR A 56 -13.12 27.89 -5.17
CA THR A 56 -13.14 26.55 -5.75
C THR A 56 -12.38 25.52 -4.91
N ALA A 57 -11.27 25.90 -4.27
CA ALA A 57 -10.51 25.01 -3.40
C ALA A 57 -11.31 24.66 -2.13
N LEU A 58 -11.97 25.65 -1.54
CA LEU A 58 -12.82 25.49 -0.36
C LEU A 58 -14.02 24.60 -0.67
N ARG A 59 -14.67 24.81 -1.82
CA ARG A 59 -15.80 24.00 -2.28
C ARG A 59 -15.43 22.54 -2.51
N VAL A 60 -14.25 22.27 -3.09
CA VAL A 60 -13.77 20.89 -3.30
C VAL A 60 -13.54 20.17 -1.97
N VAL A 61 -12.94 20.85 -0.98
CA VAL A 61 -12.74 20.25 0.35
C VAL A 61 -14.08 20.04 1.05
N TYR A 62 -14.98 21.03 1.01
CA TYR A 62 -16.33 20.91 1.57
C TYR A 62 -17.11 19.74 0.97
N GLN A 63 -17.11 19.60 -0.36
CA GLN A 63 -17.81 18.51 -1.04
C GLN A 63 -17.31 17.14 -0.60
N ARG A 64 -16.00 16.99 -0.38
CA ARG A 64 -15.42 15.73 0.13
C ARG A 64 -15.78 15.47 1.59
N MET A 65 -15.83 16.51 2.42
CA MET A 65 -16.34 16.38 3.79
C MET A 65 -17.81 15.92 3.78
N VAL A 66 -18.62 16.40 2.84
CA VAL A 66 -20.01 15.94 2.63
C VAL A 66 -20.05 14.47 2.19
N GLU A 67 -19.21 14.06 1.23
CA GLU A 67 -19.10 12.67 0.79
C GLU A 67 -18.69 11.72 1.93
N CYS A 68 -17.88 12.19 2.87
CA CYS A 68 -17.50 11.45 4.07
C CYS A 68 -18.55 11.53 5.21
N GLY A 69 -19.67 12.22 5.02
CA GLY A 69 -20.71 12.41 6.05
C GLY A 69 -20.32 13.37 7.18
N LEU A 70 -19.23 14.13 7.02
CA LEU A 70 -18.70 15.09 8.01
C LEU A 70 -19.23 16.52 7.81
N ASN A 71 -20.23 16.72 6.93
CA ASN A 71 -20.83 18.03 6.64
C ASN A 71 -21.36 18.73 7.89
N HIS A 72 -21.90 17.97 8.85
CA HIS A 72 -22.45 18.49 10.11
C HIS A 72 -21.37 19.13 11.01
N MET A 73 -20.09 18.82 10.79
CA MET A 73 -18.95 19.41 11.51
C MET A 73 -18.37 20.64 10.81
N CYS A 74 -18.86 20.97 9.60
CA CYS A 74 -18.36 22.08 8.81
C CYS A 74 -19.23 23.32 9.00
N LEU A 75 -18.59 24.46 9.30
CA LEU A 75 -19.24 25.76 9.27
C LEU A 75 -18.68 26.59 8.12
N ASN A 76 -19.48 26.82 7.08
CA ASN A 76 -19.06 27.62 5.93
C ASN A 76 -19.44 29.10 6.14
N LEU A 77 -18.45 29.96 6.35
CA LEU A 77 -18.63 31.40 6.58
C LEU A 77 -18.35 32.26 5.34
N HIS A 78 -18.19 31.66 4.16
CA HIS A 78 -17.84 32.38 2.94
C HIS A 78 -19.08 33.05 2.31
N HIS A 79 -19.52 34.20 2.82
CA HIS A 79 -20.33 35.19 2.09
C HIS A 79 -20.01 36.61 2.61
N SER A 80 -19.40 37.43 1.75
CA SER A 80 -19.23 38.86 1.98
C SER A 80 -20.57 39.58 1.79
N GLY A 81 -21.09 40.17 2.86
CA GLY A 81 -22.37 40.89 2.84
C GLY A 81 -23.55 39.94 3.02
N THR A 82 -24.23 40.06 4.16
CA THR A 82 -25.37 39.22 4.55
C THR A 82 -25.05 37.72 4.61
N THR A 83 -24.25 37.30 5.61
CA THR A 83 -24.46 35.97 6.19
C THR A 83 -25.95 35.89 6.52
N ASP A 84 -26.71 35.09 5.77
CA ASP A 84 -28.10 34.78 6.11
C ASP A 84 -28.08 34.15 7.49
N LYS A 85 -28.20 34.98 8.54
CA LYS A 85 -28.17 34.54 9.95
C LYS A 85 -29.16 33.40 10.17
N ARG A 86 -30.25 33.41 9.38
CA ARG A 86 -31.24 32.33 9.30
C ARG A 86 -30.66 31.01 8.81
N LYS A 87 -29.89 30.98 7.71
CA LYS A 87 -29.24 29.76 7.19
C LYS A 87 -28.22 29.22 8.19
N LEU A 88 -27.44 30.10 8.81
CA LEU A 88 -26.50 29.70 9.87
C LEU A 88 -27.21 29.05 11.05
N VAL A 89 -28.30 29.66 11.54
CA VAL A 89 -29.11 29.10 12.64
C VAL A 89 -29.75 27.78 12.23
N GLU A 90 -30.20 27.66 10.98
CA GLU A 90 -30.76 26.43 10.44
C GLU A 90 -29.73 25.31 10.38
N ASP A 91 -28.52 25.60 9.90
CA ASP A 91 -27.42 24.62 9.82
C ASP A 91 -26.96 24.17 11.21
N LEU A 92 -26.84 25.10 12.17
CA LEU A 92 -26.57 24.75 13.57
C LEU A 92 -27.67 23.88 14.16
N SER A 93 -28.94 24.20 13.88
CA SER A 93 -30.08 23.42 14.35
C SER A 93 -30.10 22.00 13.77
N LYS A 94 -29.71 21.86 12.50
CA LYS A 94 -29.54 20.54 11.84
C LYS A 94 -28.42 19.74 12.51
N THR A 95 -27.28 20.37 12.78
CA THR A 95 -26.14 19.70 13.44
C THR A 95 -26.51 19.22 14.85
N ILE A 96 -27.22 20.04 15.64
CA ILE A 96 -27.66 19.65 17.00
C ILE A 96 -28.58 18.42 16.92
N LYS A 97 -29.60 18.45 16.06
CA LYS A 97 -30.52 17.31 15.88
C LYS A 97 -29.80 16.03 15.44
N TYR A 98 -28.79 16.17 14.58
CA TYR A 98 -27.99 15.04 14.11
C TYR A 98 -27.18 14.40 15.25
N ILE A 99 -26.56 15.23 16.10
CA ILE A 99 -25.80 14.75 17.27
C ILE A 99 -26.74 14.04 18.26
N GLU A 100 -27.92 14.59 18.53
CA GLU A 100 -28.93 13.97 19.39
C GLU A 100 -29.35 12.59 18.87
N HIS A 101 -29.58 12.47 17.56
CA HIS A 101 -29.93 11.20 16.92
C HIS A 101 -28.80 10.16 17.01
N ILE A 102 -27.54 10.56 16.81
CA ILE A 102 -26.39 9.66 16.99
C ILE A 102 -26.26 9.21 18.44
N ALA A 103 -26.43 10.12 19.41
CA ALA A 103 -26.31 9.78 20.82
C ALA A 103 -27.33 8.70 21.22
N GLN A 104 -28.56 8.78 20.70
CA GLN A 104 -29.64 7.83 20.96
C GLN A 104 -29.47 6.49 20.23
N ASN A 105 -28.94 6.51 18.99
CA ASN A 105 -28.75 5.32 18.15
C ASN A 105 -27.31 4.79 18.15
N SER A 106 -26.53 5.10 19.19
CA SER A 106 -25.12 4.75 19.26
C SER A 106 -24.93 3.25 19.51
N ASP A 107 -25.14 2.47 18.46
CA ASP A 107 -24.75 1.07 18.37
C ASP A 107 -23.21 1.02 18.17
N ARG A 108 -22.50 1.44 19.22
CA ARG A 108 -21.02 1.50 19.29
C ARG A 108 -20.40 0.14 18.96
N ALA A 109 -21.15 -0.95 19.18
CA ALA A 109 -20.74 -2.32 18.88
C ALA A 109 -20.51 -2.56 17.37
N HIS A 110 -21.37 -2.05 16.50
CA HIS A 110 -21.25 -2.26 15.05
C HIS A 110 -20.02 -1.55 14.45
N HIS A 111 -19.73 -0.32 14.89
CA HIS A 111 -18.57 0.44 14.40
C HIS A 111 -17.24 -0.17 14.87
N GLY A 112 -17.18 -0.71 16.09
CA GLY A 112 -16.00 -1.40 16.61
C GLY A 112 -15.64 -2.65 15.80
N ASN A 113 -16.64 -3.42 15.36
CA ASN A 113 -16.42 -4.64 14.57
C ASN A 113 -15.83 -4.35 13.18
N PHE A 114 -16.38 -3.35 12.46
CA PHE A 114 -15.85 -2.96 11.15
C PHE A 114 -14.40 -2.44 11.24
N PHE A 115 -14.10 -1.60 12.23
CA PHE A 115 -12.74 -1.10 12.43
C PHE A 115 -11.76 -2.24 12.75
N THR A 116 -12.19 -3.21 13.54
CA THR A 116 -11.39 -4.41 13.85
C THR A 116 -11.08 -5.22 12.59
N GLN A 117 -12.06 -5.39 11.69
CA GLN A 117 -11.86 -6.06 10.40
C GLN A 117 -10.89 -5.30 9.48
N LEU A 118 -10.98 -3.96 9.45
CA LEU A 118 -10.04 -3.14 8.67
C LEU A 118 -8.60 -3.27 9.20
N VAL A 119 -8.44 -3.20 10.52
CA VAL A 119 -7.14 -3.35 11.17
C VAL A 119 -6.56 -4.73 10.91
N SER A 120 -7.35 -5.79 11.05
CA SER A 120 -6.88 -7.16 10.81
C SER A 120 -6.52 -7.38 9.33
N THR A 121 -7.32 -6.87 8.39
CA THR A 121 -7.03 -6.96 6.96
C THR A 121 -5.74 -6.22 6.61
N ARG A 122 -5.58 -4.99 7.11
CA ARG A 122 -4.33 -4.24 6.95
C ARG A 122 -3.15 -5.02 7.49
N GLN A 123 -3.29 -5.62 8.68
CA GLN A 123 -2.25 -6.41 9.30
C GLN A 123 -1.88 -7.64 8.44
N SER A 124 -2.85 -8.34 7.86
CA SER A 124 -2.61 -9.47 6.95
C SER A 124 -1.86 -9.06 5.68
N ILE A 125 -2.18 -7.91 5.10
CA ILE A 125 -1.47 -7.39 3.92
C ILE A 125 -0.03 -6.99 4.31
N SER A 126 0.11 -6.30 5.44
CA SER A 126 1.42 -5.88 5.94
C SER A 126 2.30 -7.08 6.29
N SER A 127 1.75 -8.14 6.89
CA SER A 127 2.50 -9.35 7.20
C SER A 127 2.92 -10.09 5.93
N TYR A 128 2.03 -10.19 4.93
CA TYR A 128 2.39 -10.77 3.63
C TYR A 128 3.54 -10.02 2.95
N LEU A 129 3.48 -8.68 2.91
CA LEU A 129 4.57 -7.86 2.38
C LEU A 129 5.87 -8.05 3.15
N ALA A 130 5.79 -8.10 4.49
CA ALA A 130 6.95 -8.37 5.32
C ALA A 130 7.57 -9.73 5.00
N SER A 131 6.76 -10.78 4.84
CA SER A 131 7.23 -12.13 4.46
C SER A 131 7.85 -12.16 3.06
N LEU A 132 7.29 -11.43 2.10
CA LEU A 132 7.83 -11.36 0.74
C LEU A 132 9.24 -10.74 0.70
N HIS A 133 9.50 -9.78 1.59
CA HIS A 133 10.76 -9.05 1.73
C HIS A 133 11.67 -9.59 2.85
N ALA A 134 11.21 -10.57 3.63
CA ALA A 134 12.01 -11.22 4.65
C ALA A 134 13.14 -12.01 3.98
N LYS A 135 14.36 -11.84 4.48
CA LYS A 135 15.52 -12.56 3.98
C LYS A 135 15.59 -13.93 4.63
N GLU A 136 15.49 -14.96 3.81
CA GLU A 136 15.55 -16.34 4.28
C GLU A 136 16.99 -16.87 4.22
N LYS A 137 17.40 -17.51 5.30
CA LYS A 137 18.66 -18.28 5.33
C LYS A 137 18.43 -19.63 4.64
N PRO A 138 19.44 -20.19 3.94
CA PRO A 138 20.85 -19.79 3.90
C PRO A 138 21.21 -18.76 2.81
N LEU A 139 20.27 -18.38 1.94
CA LEU A 139 20.54 -17.54 0.76
C LEU A 139 20.73 -16.05 1.10
N ASP A 140 20.26 -15.63 2.29
CA ASP A 140 20.20 -14.21 2.72
C ASP A 140 19.50 -13.30 1.70
N LYS A 141 18.51 -13.89 0.99
CA LYS A 141 17.71 -13.23 -0.04
C LYS A 141 16.24 -13.39 0.27
N SER A 142 15.48 -12.37 -0.10
CA SER A 142 14.03 -12.38 -0.02
C SER A 142 13.40 -13.03 -1.25
N SER A 143 12.17 -13.55 -1.08
CA SER A 143 11.38 -14.06 -2.21
C SER A 143 11.26 -13.03 -3.32
N PHE A 144 11.08 -11.76 -2.98
CA PHE A 144 11.05 -10.66 -3.94
C PHE A 144 12.34 -10.53 -4.77
N GLU A 145 13.51 -10.56 -4.12
CA GLU A 145 14.81 -10.47 -4.81
C GLU A 145 15.04 -11.69 -5.71
N LEU A 146 14.67 -12.90 -5.25
CA LEU A 146 14.78 -14.12 -6.04
C LEU A 146 13.90 -14.07 -7.29
N PHE A 147 12.64 -13.65 -7.16
CA PHE A 147 11.75 -13.44 -8.30
C PHE A 147 12.30 -12.39 -9.26
N GLY A 148 12.87 -11.29 -8.75
CA GLY A 148 13.51 -10.26 -9.57
C GLY A 148 14.68 -10.79 -10.39
N GLU A 149 15.60 -11.53 -9.77
CA GLU A 149 16.75 -12.13 -10.46
C GLU A 149 16.32 -13.17 -11.50
N LEU A 150 15.30 -13.99 -11.21
CA LEU A 150 14.76 -14.95 -12.16
C LEU A 150 14.16 -14.25 -13.40
N LEU A 151 13.39 -13.19 -13.19
CA LEU A 151 12.81 -12.42 -14.29
C LEU A 151 13.89 -11.74 -15.14
N GLN A 152 14.96 -11.24 -14.51
CA GLN A 152 16.10 -10.66 -15.24
C GLN A 152 16.79 -11.72 -16.11
N LYS A 153 17.11 -12.89 -15.56
CA LYS A 153 17.78 -13.97 -16.30
C LYS A 153 16.92 -14.54 -17.44
N LYS A 154 15.60 -14.58 -17.25
CA LYS A 154 14.65 -14.97 -18.31
C LYS A 154 14.66 -13.98 -19.48
N ARG A 155 14.85 -12.68 -19.21
CA ARG A 155 15.00 -11.65 -20.26
C ARG A 155 16.33 -11.75 -21.00
N GLU A 156 17.37 -12.22 -20.32
CA GLU A 156 18.71 -12.45 -20.91
C GLU A 156 18.78 -13.73 -21.78
N GLY A 157 17.68 -14.48 -21.90
CA GLY A 157 17.60 -15.66 -22.77
C GLY A 157 18.34 -16.89 -22.23
N VAL A 158 18.58 -16.94 -20.91
CA VAL A 158 19.23 -18.08 -20.26
C VAL A 158 18.31 -19.31 -20.32
N PRO A 159 18.78 -20.48 -20.79
CA PRO A 159 17.97 -21.69 -20.85
C PRO A 159 17.63 -22.21 -19.44
N ASP A 160 16.36 -22.52 -19.22
CA ASP A 160 15.86 -23.08 -17.96
C ASP A 160 16.30 -24.54 -17.81
N LEU A 161 16.97 -24.85 -16.69
CA LEU A 161 17.34 -26.22 -16.29
C LEU A 161 16.53 -26.60 -15.06
N ASN A 162 15.63 -27.56 -15.21
CA ASN A 162 14.78 -28.00 -14.12
C ASN A 162 15.47 -29.13 -13.36
N VAL A 163 16.20 -28.79 -12.30
CA VAL A 163 16.87 -29.75 -11.42
C VAL A 163 16.10 -29.79 -10.11
N ILE A 164 15.53 -30.95 -9.78
CA ILE A 164 14.82 -31.16 -8.53
C ILE A 164 15.87 -31.45 -7.46
N PHE A 165 16.00 -30.53 -6.49
CA PHE A 165 16.83 -30.72 -5.32
C PHE A 165 15.96 -31.16 -4.15
N SER A 166 16.17 -32.38 -3.66
CA SER A 166 15.52 -32.88 -2.45
C SER A 166 16.03 -32.13 -1.20
N ASP A 167 15.14 -31.92 -0.23
CA ASP A 167 15.45 -31.41 1.12
C ASP A 167 16.14 -30.03 1.16
N PHE A 168 15.81 -29.14 0.22
CA PHE A 168 16.43 -27.81 0.10
C PHE A 168 16.39 -26.99 1.40
N ASN A 169 15.33 -27.13 2.19
CA ASN A 169 15.13 -26.42 3.45
C ASN A 169 16.17 -26.80 4.52
N GLN A 170 16.91 -27.90 4.35
CA GLN A 170 17.95 -28.36 5.27
C GLN A 170 19.38 -28.04 4.76
N TRP A 171 19.51 -27.37 3.62
CA TRP A 171 20.83 -27.12 3.03
C TRP A 171 21.60 -26.06 3.82
N SER A 172 22.83 -26.40 4.20
CA SER A 172 23.77 -25.44 4.77
C SER A 172 24.39 -24.56 3.68
N LEU A 173 24.92 -23.39 4.08
CA LEU A 173 25.59 -22.45 3.18
C LEU A 173 26.77 -23.11 2.43
N ASN A 174 27.48 -24.04 3.10
CA ASN A 174 28.55 -24.85 2.50
C ASN A 174 28.03 -25.81 1.42
N ARG A 175 26.91 -26.49 1.67
CA ARG A 175 26.30 -27.40 0.68
C ARG A 175 25.81 -26.64 -0.55
N LEU A 176 25.27 -25.44 -0.34
CA LEU A 176 24.82 -24.55 -1.42
C LEU A 176 26.00 -24.06 -2.27
N GLN A 177 27.12 -23.70 -1.65
CA GLN A 177 28.36 -23.36 -2.37
C GLN A 177 28.95 -24.54 -3.14
N GLN A 178 28.94 -25.75 -2.56
CA GLN A 178 29.36 -26.96 -3.26
C GLN A 178 28.48 -27.25 -4.47
N ALA A 179 27.15 -27.16 -4.34
CA ALA A 179 26.23 -27.32 -5.46
C ALA A 179 26.46 -26.27 -6.56
N LYS A 180 26.72 -25.01 -6.18
CA LYS A 180 27.08 -23.94 -7.13
C LYS A 180 28.38 -24.26 -7.87
N ASN A 181 29.40 -24.77 -7.17
CA ASN A 181 30.67 -25.16 -7.78
C ASN A 181 30.50 -26.34 -8.74
N LEU A 182 29.72 -27.36 -8.36
CA LEU A 182 29.40 -28.49 -9.24
C LEU A 182 28.61 -28.05 -10.48
N LEU A 183 27.63 -27.15 -10.33
CA LEU A 183 26.90 -26.56 -11.45
C LEU A 183 27.81 -25.76 -12.37
N ASN A 184 28.76 -24.98 -11.82
CA ASN A 184 29.74 -24.25 -12.61
C ASN A 184 30.71 -25.20 -13.34
N GLN A 185 31.13 -26.29 -12.71
CA GLN A 185 31.92 -27.34 -13.38
C GLN A 185 31.11 -27.99 -14.50
N LEU A 186 29.86 -28.37 -14.27
CA LEU A 186 28.96 -28.88 -15.32
C LEU A 186 28.75 -27.87 -16.45
N ALA A 187 28.62 -26.57 -16.13
CA ALA A 187 28.52 -25.50 -17.10
C ALA A 187 29.77 -25.36 -17.98
N GLN A 188 30.96 -25.69 -17.46
CA GLN A 188 32.19 -25.75 -18.27
C GLN A 188 32.21 -26.94 -19.24
N PHE A 189 31.48 -28.03 -18.94
CA PHE A 189 31.34 -29.19 -19.82
C PHE A 189 30.15 -29.07 -20.80
N LEU A 190 29.19 -28.17 -20.55
CA LEU A 190 28.02 -27.93 -21.40
C LEU A 190 28.28 -27.37 -22.83
N PRO A 191 29.38 -26.64 -23.13
CA PRO A 191 29.72 -26.28 -24.52
C PRO A 191 29.92 -27.53 -25.40
N PHE A 192 30.19 -28.68 -24.79
CA PHE A 192 30.48 -29.94 -25.47
C PHE A 192 29.23 -30.79 -25.75
N SER A 193 28.22 -30.74 -24.88
CA SER A 193 27.01 -31.59 -24.96
C SER A 193 25.87 -30.96 -25.74
N ILE A 194 25.76 -29.62 -25.77
CA ILE A 194 24.76 -28.92 -26.60
C ILE A 194 25.14 -29.00 -28.09
N LYS A 195 26.44 -29.04 -28.42
CA LYS A 195 26.94 -29.12 -29.81
C LYS A 195 26.84 -30.52 -30.43
N ARG A 196 26.97 -31.60 -29.64
CA ARG A 196 26.94 -32.99 -30.16
C ARG A 196 25.55 -33.52 -30.53
N ARG A 197 24.45 -32.94 -30.03
CA ARG A 197 23.09 -33.43 -30.32
C ARG A 197 22.33 -32.68 -31.42
N GLN A 198 22.93 -31.64 -32.03
CA GLN A 198 22.37 -31.06 -33.25
C GLN A 198 22.58 -31.93 -34.51
N GLN A 199 23.46 -32.95 -34.49
CA GLN A 199 23.70 -33.82 -35.64
C GLN A 199 22.91 -35.15 -35.64
N SER A 200 22.16 -35.48 -34.57
CA SER A 200 21.36 -36.71 -34.54
C SER A 200 19.91 -36.41 -34.16
N GLY A 201 19.14 -35.88 -35.12
CA GLY A 201 17.73 -36.17 -35.42
C GLY A 201 16.65 -36.40 -34.32
N GLN A 202 16.89 -36.18 -33.04
CA GLN A 202 15.91 -36.42 -31.98
C GLN A 202 15.56 -35.09 -31.30
N ARG A 203 14.45 -34.51 -31.76
CA ARG A 203 13.76 -33.39 -31.11
C ARG A 203 13.16 -33.91 -29.80
N VAL A 204 13.71 -33.50 -28.66
CA VAL A 204 13.04 -33.65 -27.36
C VAL A 204 12.36 -32.34 -27.03
N LEU A 205 11.03 -32.35 -27.13
CA LEU A 205 10.11 -31.34 -26.64
C LEU A 205 10.11 -31.43 -25.10
N LEU A 206 10.48 -30.36 -24.39
CA LEU A 206 10.32 -30.28 -22.94
C LEU A 206 9.47 -29.06 -22.59
N ILE A 207 8.22 -29.37 -22.26
CA ILE A 207 7.16 -28.47 -21.82
C ILE A 207 7.41 -28.11 -20.36
N LEU A 208 7.48 -26.80 -20.06
CA LEU A 208 7.56 -26.25 -18.71
C LEU A 208 6.14 -26.05 -18.16
N THR A 209 5.57 -27.05 -17.48
CA THR A 209 4.38 -26.82 -16.63
C THR A 209 4.45 -27.58 -15.31
N HIS A 210 4.10 -26.83 -14.25
CA HIS A 210 3.78 -27.19 -12.86
C HIS A 210 4.93 -27.46 -11.86
N LEU A 211 5.28 -26.41 -11.11
CA LEU A 211 5.55 -26.54 -9.68
C LEU A 211 4.19 -26.58 -8.95
N SER A 212 3.83 -27.75 -8.41
CA SER A 212 2.82 -27.88 -7.37
C SER A 212 3.54 -27.80 -6.03
N LEU A 213 3.22 -26.77 -5.24
CA LEU A 213 3.59 -26.69 -3.82
C LEU A 213 2.48 -27.39 -3.02
N ASN A 214 2.85 -28.45 -2.30
CA ASN A 214 2.17 -28.88 -1.08
C ASN A 214 2.95 -28.32 0.11
#